data_AF-A0AAU9CZ17-F1
#
_entry.id   AF-A0AAU9CZ17-F1
#
_cell.length_a   1.000
_cell.length_b   1.000
_cell.length_c   1.000
_cell.angle_alpha   90.00
_cell.angle_beta   90.00
_cell.angle_gamma   90.00
#
_symmetry.space_group_name_H-M   'P 1'
#
loop_
_entity.id
_entity.type
_entity.pdbx_description
1 polymer ?
#
loop_
_entity_poly.entity_id
_entity_poly.type
_entity_poly.pdbx_seq_one_letter_code
_entity_poly.pdbx_strand_id
1 'polypeptide(L)'
;MEINLEKLLNSLDELVTNLSKGGKNEQAKYFSNKIKQIKSSSEDPHNVDLILQELIACRAMAQYGNFSHIEEKYLDEVIDDAIACSAFNLNEMITAGAQLRKREIKDSTVKNQICPNLTFWQSVIKNCSFKDTDLSGIGFFEKCIVEDSVFEKVSFNSAALVSVAFRNCHFVNCDFRSVYFDTSVFENVIFEKCKIIDTEINPKNLKNVTYIGKLTDARFISRTPDTKLLVDFSNCKLDFVSFENCDLTHVKPPIDKNCIFIKDLKSKSVKALRELQSWPETSIKKVIVRRINYYSKQNEYIFNVNNFIEIEGKEVAKQFFKLLGYECV
;
A
#
# COMPACT_ATOMS: atom_id res chain seq x y z
N MET A 1 -16.32 -8.73 22.37
CA MET A 1 -15.35 -9.04 23.44
C MET A 1 -15.99 -9.92 24.51
N GLU A 2 -17.11 -9.52 25.15
CA GLU A 2 -17.81 -10.31 26.18
C GLU A 2 -18.12 -11.77 25.79
N ILE A 3 -18.73 -12.01 24.62
CA ILE A 3 -19.08 -13.37 24.17
C ILE A 3 -17.84 -14.27 24.00
N ASN A 4 -16.72 -13.70 23.53
CA ASN A 4 -15.47 -14.46 23.35
C ASN A 4 -14.79 -14.72 24.71
N LEU A 5 -14.84 -13.76 25.64
CA LEU A 5 -14.30 -13.91 27.00
C LEU A 5 -15.04 -14.98 27.79
N GLU A 6 -16.37 -15.05 27.70
CA GLU A 6 -17.16 -16.11 28.35
C GLU A 6 -16.78 -17.49 27.82
N LYS A 7 -16.60 -17.61 26.50
CA LYS A 7 -16.13 -18.85 25.87
C LYS A 7 -14.73 -19.25 26.34
N LEU A 8 -13.78 -18.31 26.36
CA LEU A 8 -12.42 -18.55 26.89
C LEU A 8 -12.45 -19.00 28.35
N LEU A 9 -13.28 -18.37 29.19
CA LEU A 9 -13.42 -18.74 30.60
C LEU A 9 -13.93 -20.19 30.75
N ASN A 10 -14.88 -20.61 29.92
CA ASN A 10 -15.37 -21.99 29.91
C ASN A 10 -14.28 -22.98 29.51
N SER A 11 -13.54 -22.71 28.43
CA SER A 11 -12.43 -23.56 27.98
C SER A 11 -11.31 -23.66 29.02
N LEU A 12 -11.03 -22.57 29.74
CA LEU A 12 -10.09 -22.56 30.86
C LEU A 12 -10.58 -23.43 32.04
N ASP A 13 -11.86 -23.34 32.41
CA ASP A 13 -12.45 -24.15 33.48
C ASP A 13 -12.42 -25.65 33.12
N GLU A 14 -12.66 -26.00 31.85
CA GLU A 14 -12.54 -27.39 31.35
C GLU A 14 -11.09 -27.90 31.42
N LEU A 15 -10.12 -27.11 30.97
CA LEU A 15 -8.71 -27.44 31.07
C LEU A 15 -8.27 -27.66 32.53
N VAL A 16 -8.63 -26.73 33.43
CA VAL A 16 -8.31 -26.83 34.87
C VAL A 16 -8.88 -28.12 35.46
N THR A 17 -10.14 -28.44 35.15
CA THR A 17 -10.81 -29.66 35.63
C THR A 17 -10.07 -30.92 35.18
N ASN A 18 -9.63 -30.97 33.91
CA ASN A 18 -8.91 -32.11 33.37
C ASN A 18 -7.49 -32.24 33.97
N LEU A 19 -6.76 -31.13 34.12
CA LEU A 19 -5.44 -31.13 34.75
C LEU A 19 -5.49 -31.60 36.21
N SER A 20 -6.49 -31.15 36.98
CA SER A 20 -6.69 -31.62 38.35
C SER A 20 -7.01 -33.11 38.43
N LYS A 21 -7.86 -33.63 37.53
CA LYS A 21 -8.12 -35.09 37.42
C LYS A 21 -6.85 -35.88 37.06
N GLY A 22 -5.99 -35.29 36.22
CA GLY A 22 -4.69 -35.84 35.83
C GLY A 22 -3.58 -35.67 36.86
N GLY A 23 -3.85 -35.12 38.05
CA GLY A 23 -2.87 -34.89 39.13
C GLY A 23 -1.91 -33.72 38.90
N LYS A 24 -2.09 -32.91 37.85
CA LYS A 24 -1.25 -31.78 37.46
C LYS A 24 -1.65 -30.50 38.19
N ASN A 25 -1.58 -30.55 39.52
CA ASN A 25 -2.14 -29.52 40.40
C ASN A 25 -1.47 -28.15 40.25
N GLU A 26 -0.18 -28.09 39.92
CA GLU A 26 0.53 -26.81 39.72
C GLU A 26 0.07 -26.10 38.44
N GLN A 27 -0.06 -26.84 37.34
CA GLN A 27 -0.60 -26.35 36.08
C GLN A 27 -2.06 -25.93 36.23
N ALA A 28 -2.88 -26.75 36.90
CA ALA A 28 -4.26 -26.41 37.20
C ALA A 28 -4.35 -25.10 38.02
N LYS A 29 -3.47 -24.91 39.00
CA LYS A 29 -3.40 -23.67 39.79
C LYS A 29 -2.96 -22.47 38.94
N TYR A 30 -2.02 -22.64 38.02
CA TYR A 30 -1.60 -21.60 37.09
C TYR A 30 -2.79 -21.09 36.25
N PHE A 31 -3.51 -21.98 35.57
CA PHE A 31 -4.67 -21.59 34.75
C PHE A 31 -5.84 -21.07 35.60
N SER A 32 -6.06 -21.64 36.79
CA SER A 32 -7.06 -21.11 37.75
C SER A 32 -6.77 -19.67 38.17
N ASN A 33 -5.49 -19.28 38.30
CA ASN A 33 -5.11 -17.90 38.58
C ASN A 33 -5.40 -17.00 37.38
N LYS A 34 -5.18 -17.46 36.14
CA LYS A 34 -5.52 -16.71 34.92
C LYS A 34 -7.02 -16.42 34.85
N ILE A 35 -7.88 -17.39 35.17
CA ILE A 35 -9.34 -17.20 35.28
C ILE A 35 -9.68 -16.06 36.26
N LYS A 36 -9.07 -16.06 37.45
CA LYS A 36 -9.30 -15.00 38.45
C LYS A 36 -8.86 -13.63 37.95
N GLN A 37 -7.68 -13.56 37.32
CA GLN A 37 -7.12 -12.33 36.77
C GLN A 37 -8.01 -11.76 35.65
N ILE A 38 -8.54 -12.62 34.77
CA ILE A 38 -9.48 -12.20 33.71
C ILE A 38 -10.77 -11.65 34.32
N LYS A 39 -11.37 -12.36 35.29
CA LYS A 39 -12.61 -11.93 35.95
C LYS A 39 -12.44 -10.59 36.69
N SER A 40 -11.32 -10.40 37.41
CA SER A 40 -11.05 -9.17 38.17
C SER A 40 -10.66 -7.97 37.30
N SER A 41 -10.11 -8.23 36.11
CA SER A 41 -9.63 -7.18 35.19
C SER A 41 -10.55 -7.00 33.99
N SER A 42 -11.76 -7.57 34.02
CA SER A 42 -12.68 -7.59 32.88
C SER A 42 -13.08 -6.19 32.37
N GLU A 43 -12.99 -5.17 33.22
CA GLU A 43 -13.22 -3.77 32.87
C GLU A 43 -11.96 -3.02 32.38
N ASP A 44 -10.77 -3.65 32.43
CA ASP A 44 -9.48 -3.10 31.99
C ASP A 44 -8.90 -3.90 30.81
N PRO A 45 -9.12 -3.45 29.56
CA PRO A 45 -8.69 -4.15 28.36
C PRO A 45 -7.18 -4.40 28.27
N HIS A 46 -6.35 -3.53 28.84
CA HIS A 46 -4.89 -3.68 28.79
C HIS A 46 -4.41 -4.85 29.65
N ASN A 47 -4.96 -4.97 30.86
CA ASN A 47 -4.64 -6.07 31.74
C ASN A 47 -5.16 -7.41 31.21
N VAL A 48 -6.34 -7.43 30.57
CA VAL A 48 -6.85 -8.63 29.89
C VAL A 48 -5.90 -9.05 28.76
N ASP A 49 -5.40 -8.13 27.94
CA ASP A 49 -4.45 -8.45 26.86
C ASP A 49 -3.17 -9.12 27.38
N LEU A 50 -2.56 -8.58 28.45
CA LEU A 50 -1.35 -9.18 29.04
C LEU A 50 -1.58 -10.64 29.43
N ILE A 51 -2.76 -10.95 29.98
CA ILE A 51 -3.14 -12.31 30.36
C ILE A 51 -3.34 -13.20 29.12
N LEU A 52 -3.98 -12.68 28.07
CA LEU A 52 -4.16 -13.40 26.80
C LEU A 52 -2.81 -13.76 26.17
N GLN A 53 -1.84 -12.85 26.16
CA GLN A 53 -0.50 -13.13 25.62
C GLN A 53 0.22 -14.25 26.39
N GLU A 54 0.08 -14.27 27.72
CA GLU A 54 0.65 -15.35 28.54
C GLU A 54 0.01 -16.71 28.21
N LEU A 55 -1.31 -16.76 28.01
CA LEU A 55 -2.03 -17.98 27.61
C LEU A 55 -1.60 -18.47 26.22
N ILE A 56 -1.46 -17.57 25.24
CA ILE A 56 -1.01 -17.92 23.88
C ILE A 56 0.41 -18.49 23.90
N ALA A 57 1.29 -17.95 24.75
CA ALA A 57 2.66 -18.44 24.90
C ALA A 57 2.74 -19.86 25.50
N CYS A 58 1.69 -20.36 26.16
CA CYS A 58 1.65 -21.71 26.71
C CYS A 58 1.81 -22.81 25.65
N ARG A 59 1.53 -22.54 24.36
CA ARG A 59 1.75 -23.51 23.27
C ARG A 59 3.19 -24.03 23.23
N ALA A 60 4.17 -23.15 23.42
CA ALA A 60 5.58 -23.52 23.43
C ALA A 60 5.98 -24.27 24.71
N MET A 61 5.28 -24.00 25.83
CA MET A 61 5.56 -24.61 27.13
C MET A 61 4.94 -26.01 27.28
N ALA A 62 3.84 -26.29 26.56
CA ALA A 62 3.15 -27.58 26.56
C ALA A 62 4.09 -28.74 26.21
N GLN A 63 5.01 -28.51 25.27
CA GLN A 63 6.02 -29.50 24.83
C GLN A 63 6.95 -29.97 25.95
N TYR A 64 7.09 -29.20 27.02
CA TYR A 64 7.94 -29.50 28.18
C TYR A 64 7.12 -29.82 29.44
N GLY A 65 5.80 -29.65 29.40
CA GLY A 65 4.92 -29.66 30.57
C GLY A 65 4.37 -31.02 31.00
N ASN A 66 4.79 -32.12 30.36
CA ASN A 66 4.27 -33.48 30.61
C ASN A 66 2.73 -33.58 30.46
N PHE A 67 2.15 -32.88 29.47
CA PHE A 67 0.72 -32.95 29.16
C PHE A 67 0.40 -34.27 28.45
N SER A 68 -0.74 -34.88 28.77
CA SER A 68 -1.31 -35.96 27.96
C SER A 68 -1.95 -35.39 26.70
N HIS A 69 -2.14 -36.21 25.67
CA HIS A 69 -2.81 -35.79 24.44
C HIS A 69 -4.21 -35.18 24.65
N ILE A 70 -4.94 -35.63 25.68
CA ILE A 70 -6.25 -35.06 26.01
C ILE A 70 -6.09 -33.65 26.57
N GLU A 71 -5.13 -33.43 27.48
CA GLU A 71 -4.88 -32.11 28.07
C GLU A 71 -4.26 -31.14 27.05
N GLU A 72 -3.45 -31.62 26.11
CA GLU A 72 -2.97 -30.82 24.98
C GLU A 72 -4.14 -30.30 24.15
N LYS A 73 -5.16 -31.13 23.89
CA LYS A 73 -6.34 -30.71 23.13
C LYS A 73 -7.12 -29.60 23.86
N TYR A 74 -7.36 -29.73 25.16
CA TYR A 74 -8.00 -28.68 25.94
C TYR A 74 -7.14 -27.40 25.99
N LEU A 75 -5.81 -27.54 26.04
CA LEU A 75 -4.92 -26.39 25.99
C LEU A 75 -4.97 -25.70 24.63
N ASP A 76 -5.03 -26.45 23.53
CA ASP A 76 -5.22 -25.88 22.19
C ASP A 76 -6.55 -25.14 22.06
N GLU A 77 -7.64 -25.68 22.63
CA GLU A 77 -8.93 -24.99 22.67
C GLU A 77 -8.85 -23.66 23.46
N VAL A 78 -8.17 -23.65 24.61
CA VAL A 78 -7.89 -22.41 25.37
C VAL A 78 -7.07 -21.42 24.55
N ILE A 79 -6.04 -21.88 23.84
CA ILE A 79 -5.20 -21.01 23.02
C ILE A 79 -6.01 -20.41 21.87
N ASP A 80 -6.81 -21.22 21.17
CA ASP A 80 -7.64 -20.77 20.06
C ASP A 80 -8.68 -19.74 20.54
N ASP A 81 -9.30 -19.96 21.70
CA ASP A 81 -10.22 -19.00 22.29
C ASP A 81 -9.52 -17.74 22.82
N ALA A 82 -8.30 -17.86 23.35
CA ALA A 82 -7.48 -16.72 23.76
C ALA A 82 -7.07 -15.87 22.55
N ILE A 83 -6.73 -16.52 21.43
CA ILE A 83 -6.48 -15.86 20.14
C ILE A 83 -7.75 -15.14 19.67
N ALA A 84 -8.93 -15.77 19.76
CA ALA A 84 -10.20 -15.16 19.40
C ALA A 84 -10.62 -14.00 20.33
N CYS A 85 -10.21 -14.02 21.60
CA CYS A 85 -10.34 -12.87 22.51
C CYS A 85 -9.36 -11.75 22.14
N SER A 86 -8.16 -12.13 21.71
CA SER A 86 -7.14 -11.22 21.18
C SER A 86 -7.38 -10.84 19.72
N ALA A 87 -8.53 -11.18 19.12
CA ALA A 87 -8.97 -10.55 17.89
C ALA A 87 -9.34 -9.10 18.24
N PHE A 88 -8.30 -8.28 18.41
CA PHE A 88 -8.38 -6.93 18.95
C PHE A 88 -9.31 -6.10 18.08
N ASN A 89 -10.18 -5.34 18.74
CA ASN A 89 -10.91 -4.30 18.07
C ASN A 89 -9.89 -3.26 17.62
N LEU A 90 -9.52 -3.29 16.33
CA LEU A 90 -8.59 -2.33 15.73
C LEU A 90 -8.96 -0.89 16.10
N ASN A 91 -10.25 -0.58 16.27
CA ASN A 91 -10.75 0.75 16.66
C ASN A 91 -10.31 1.20 18.06
N GLU A 92 -9.98 0.30 18.98
CA GLU A 92 -9.50 0.66 20.33
C GLU A 92 -7.99 0.92 20.35
N MET A 93 -7.24 0.33 19.41
CA MET A 93 -5.77 0.46 19.35
C MET A 93 -5.30 1.65 18.51
N ILE A 94 -6.09 2.04 17.51
CA ILE A 94 -5.74 3.15 16.62
C ILE A 94 -6.15 4.48 17.25
N THR A 95 -5.17 5.19 17.78
CA THR A 95 -5.35 6.56 18.25
C THR A 95 -4.27 7.43 17.65
N ALA A 96 -4.47 8.75 17.72
CA ALA A 96 -3.50 9.71 17.25
C ALA A 96 -2.13 9.47 17.93
N GLY A 97 -1.07 9.33 17.12
CA GLY A 97 0.30 9.12 17.61
C GLY A 97 0.60 7.73 18.20
N ALA A 98 -0.36 6.81 18.21
CA ALA A 98 -0.11 5.46 18.73
C ALA A 98 0.99 4.76 17.94
N GLN A 99 1.79 3.94 18.63
CA GLN A 99 2.87 3.17 18.02
C GLN A 99 2.61 1.68 18.17
N LEU A 100 2.22 1.06 17.06
CA LEU A 100 1.92 -0.36 16.97
C LEU A 100 3.11 -1.08 16.37
N ARG A 101 3.73 -1.98 17.14
CA ARG A 101 4.92 -2.73 16.75
C ARG A 101 4.63 -4.22 16.71
N LYS A 102 5.13 -4.90 15.67
CA LYS A 102 5.02 -6.35 15.49
C LYS A 102 3.60 -6.88 15.65
N ARG A 103 2.62 -6.13 15.14
CA ARG A 103 1.21 -6.51 15.22
C ARG A 103 0.79 -7.23 13.95
N GLU A 104 -0.07 -8.21 14.11
CA GLU A 104 -0.84 -8.79 13.03
C GLU A 104 -2.29 -8.36 13.20
N ILE A 105 -2.79 -7.59 12.24
CA ILE A 105 -4.13 -7.00 12.24
C ILE A 105 -4.86 -7.58 11.05
N LYS A 106 -5.98 -8.24 11.31
CA LYS A 106 -6.76 -8.95 10.30
C LYS A 106 -8.23 -8.59 10.37
N ASP A 107 -8.92 -8.72 9.25
CA ASP A 107 -10.40 -8.79 9.16
C ASP A 107 -11.11 -7.64 9.87
N SER A 108 -10.49 -6.45 9.86
CA SER A 108 -10.91 -5.33 10.70
C SER A 108 -11.42 -4.16 9.87
N THR A 109 -12.39 -3.44 10.43
CA THR A 109 -12.96 -2.24 9.80
C THR A 109 -12.78 -1.04 10.71
N VAL A 110 -12.16 0.00 10.16
CA VAL A 110 -11.98 1.33 10.76
C VAL A 110 -12.82 2.32 10.01
N LYS A 111 -13.69 3.04 10.72
CA LYS A 111 -14.56 4.05 10.11
C LYS A 111 -14.61 5.32 10.95
N ASN A 112 -14.59 6.47 10.27
CA ASN A 112 -14.80 7.79 10.89
C ASN A 112 -13.82 8.08 12.04
N GLN A 113 -12.59 7.60 11.93
CA GLN A 113 -11.57 7.81 12.95
C GLN A 113 -10.63 8.95 12.59
N ILE A 114 -10.07 9.61 13.61
CA ILE A 114 -9.04 10.63 13.46
C ILE A 114 -7.81 10.14 14.21
N CYS A 115 -6.86 9.55 13.49
CA CYS A 115 -5.67 8.92 14.04
C CYS A 115 -4.39 9.44 13.35
N PRO A 116 -4.15 10.76 13.33
CA PRO A 116 -2.95 11.30 12.71
C PRO A 116 -1.69 10.80 13.43
N ASN A 117 -0.59 10.67 12.69
CA ASN A 117 0.70 10.19 13.18
C ASN A 117 0.70 8.79 13.81
N LEU A 118 -0.37 8.00 13.62
CA LEU A 118 -0.38 6.57 13.93
C LEU A 118 0.81 5.91 13.24
N THR A 119 1.49 5.00 13.93
CA THR A 119 2.67 4.36 13.37
C THR A 119 2.63 2.85 13.53
N PHE A 120 2.95 2.16 12.44
CA PHE A 120 3.16 0.72 12.38
C PHE A 120 4.64 0.41 12.14
N TRP A 121 5.19 -0.49 12.93
CA TRP A 121 6.53 -1.04 12.77
C TRP A 121 6.45 -2.56 12.65
N GLN A 122 7.10 -3.14 11.63
CA GLN A 122 7.17 -4.60 11.44
C GLN A 122 5.80 -5.29 11.56
N SER A 123 4.73 -4.63 11.13
CA SER A 123 3.36 -5.09 11.32
C SER A 123 2.75 -5.55 10.01
N VAL A 124 1.79 -6.46 10.11
CA VAL A 124 1.01 -6.99 9.00
C VAL A 124 -0.43 -6.53 9.16
N ILE A 125 -0.97 -5.86 8.16
CA ILE A 125 -2.37 -5.46 8.08
C ILE A 125 -2.98 -6.21 6.90
N LYS A 126 -3.95 -7.09 7.15
CA LYS A 126 -4.52 -7.95 6.12
C LYS A 126 -6.03 -7.94 6.15
N ASN A 127 -6.67 -7.96 4.97
CA ASN A 127 -8.13 -7.99 4.85
C ASN A 127 -8.83 -6.91 5.70
N CYS A 128 -8.27 -5.70 5.70
CA CYS A 128 -8.79 -4.59 6.48
C CYS A 128 -9.45 -3.52 5.61
N SER A 129 -10.42 -2.81 6.17
CA SER A 129 -11.06 -1.67 5.54
C SER A 129 -10.89 -0.42 6.38
N PHE A 130 -10.38 0.65 5.79
CA PHE A 130 -10.35 1.99 6.39
C PHE A 130 -11.23 2.91 5.56
N LYS A 131 -12.20 3.58 6.20
CA LYS A 131 -13.15 4.41 5.49
C LYS A 131 -13.45 5.70 6.23
N ASP A 132 -13.41 6.82 5.49
CA ASP A 132 -13.68 8.16 6.03
C ASP A 132 -12.78 8.46 7.26
N THR A 133 -11.50 8.09 7.18
CA THR A 133 -10.53 8.14 8.30
C THR A 133 -9.39 9.12 7.99
N ASP A 134 -9.00 9.90 8.98
CA ASP A 134 -7.78 10.72 8.91
C ASP A 134 -6.58 9.95 9.47
N LEU A 135 -5.68 9.53 8.56
CA LEU A 135 -4.38 8.90 8.87
C LEU A 135 -3.23 9.83 8.45
N SER A 136 -3.43 11.16 8.46
CA SER A 136 -2.38 12.10 8.09
C SER A 136 -1.13 11.90 8.94
N GLY A 137 0.05 11.87 8.31
CA GLY A 137 1.32 11.58 9.00
C GLY A 137 1.49 10.12 9.41
N ILE A 138 0.63 9.19 8.97
CA ILE A 138 0.79 7.77 9.29
C ILE A 138 2.15 7.24 8.87
N GLY A 139 2.78 6.48 9.74
CA GLY A 139 4.05 5.83 9.48
C GLY A 139 3.89 4.33 9.27
N PHE A 140 4.42 3.81 8.16
CA PHE A 140 4.68 2.38 7.97
C PHE A 140 6.18 2.19 7.83
N PHE A 141 6.80 1.51 8.79
CA PHE A 141 8.24 1.36 8.87
C PHE A 141 8.68 -0.10 8.99
N GLU A 142 9.95 -0.36 8.67
CA GLU A 142 10.63 -1.64 8.88
C GLU A 142 9.87 -2.84 8.29
N LYS A 143 9.63 -2.82 6.97
CA LYS A 143 9.03 -3.96 6.25
C LYS A 143 7.61 -4.29 6.71
N CYS A 144 6.81 -3.28 7.02
CA CYS A 144 5.36 -3.47 7.14
C CYS A 144 4.78 -4.06 5.85
N ILE A 145 3.73 -4.85 6.00
CA ILE A 145 3.01 -5.48 4.91
C ILE A 145 1.54 -5.12 5.05
N VAL A 146 0.93 -4.64 3.96
CA VAL A 146 -0.50 -4.36 3.87
C VAL A 146 -1.07 -5.17 2.71
N GLU A 147 -1.98 -6.09 3.00
CA GLU A 147 -2.50 -7.05 2.01
C GLU A 147 -4.02 -7.06 1.99
N ASP A 148 -4.59 -7.26 0.80
CA ASP A 148 -6.02 -7.52 0.60
C ASP A 148 -6.92 -6.45 1.27
N SER A 149 -6.47 -5.20 1.30
CA SER A 149 -7.08 -4.15 2.11
C SER A 149 -7.61 -2.99 1.27
N VAL A 150 -8.65 -2.33 1.76
CA VAL A 150 -9.32 -1.21 1.09
C VAL A 150 -9.24 0.05 1.93
N PHE A 151 -8.88 1.16 1.30
CA PHE A 151 -8.85 2.49 1.89
C PHE A 151 -9.76 3.40 1.09
N GLU A 152 -10.84 3.90 1.69
CA GLU A 152 -11.83 4.76 1.04
C GLU A 152 -11.88 6.13 1.75
N LYS A 153 -11.62 7.22 1.02
CA LYS A 153 -11.62 8.59 1.56
C LYS A 153 -10.72 8.74 2.79
N VAL A 154 -9.54 8.13 2.71
CA VAL A 154 -8.54 8.19 3.77
C VAL A 154 -7.52 9.29 3.47
N SER A 155 -7.19 10.10 4.47
CA SER A 155 -6.04 11.01 4.35
C SER A 155 -4.75 10.27 4.69
N PHE A 156 -3.85 10.18 3.71
CA PHE A 156 -2.44 9.78 3.88
C PHE A 156 -1.51 10.99 3.73
N ASN A 157 -2.02 12.22 3.88
CA ASN A 157 -1.23 13.42 3.72
C ASN A 157 0.02 13.37 4.62
N SER A 158 1.20 13.61 4.06
CA SER A 158 2.48 13.52 4.77
C SER A 158 2.79 12.14 5.38
N ALA A 159 2.18 11.06 4.89
CA ALA A 159 2.48 9.71 5.35
C ALA A 159 3.93 9.31 5.05
N ALA A 160 4.56 8.60 6.01
CA ALA A 160 5.87 8.03 5.87
C ALA A 160 5.76 6.54 5.48
N LEU A 161 5.88 6.26 4.18
CA LEU A 161 5.83 4.90 3.63
C LEU A 161 7.26 4.40 3.38
N VAL A 162 7.88 3.81 4.40
CA VAL A 162 9.30 3.40 4.36
C VAL A 162 9.43 1.89 4.29
N SER A 163 9.83 1.39 3.11
CA SER A 163 10.00 -0.04 2.86
C SER A 163 8.75 -0.87 3.16
N VAL A 164 7.56 -0.33 2.91
CA VAL A 164 6.28 -1.06 3.06
C VAL A 164 5.90 -1.74 1.75
N ALA A 165 5.27 -2.91 1.84
CA ALA A 165 4.68 -3.60 0.70
C ALA A 165 3.15 -3.53 0.77
N PHE A 166 2.52 -2.92 -0.23
CA PHE A 166 1.07 -2.97 -0.44
C PHE A 166 0.77 -4.01 -1.51
N ARG A 167 -0.04 -5.03 -1.18
CA ARG A 167 -0.44 -6.08 -2.12
C ARG A 167 -1.96 -6.19 -2.19
N ASN A 168 -2.51 -6.32 -3.39
CA ASN A 168 -3.95 -6.50 -3.61
C ASN A 168 -4.79 -5.42 -2.90
N CYS A 169 -4.30 -4.18 -2.86
CA CYS A 169 -4.93 -3.08 -2.15
C CYS A 169 -5.70 -2.15 -3.10
N HIS A 170 -6.75 -1.53 -2.59
CA HIS A 170 -7.52 -0.53 -3.33
C HIS A 170 -7.63 0.76 -2.53
N PHE A 171 -7.10 1.85 -3.09
CA PHE A 171 -7.23 3.20 -2.55
C PHE A 171 -8.25 3.98 -3.37
N VAL A 172 -9.31 4.48 -2.72
CA VAL A 172 -10.45 5.15 -3.37
C VAL A 172 -10.63 6.53 -2.77
N ASN A 173 -10.51 7.59 -3.56
CA ASN A 173 -10.61 8.99 -3.10
C ASN A 173 -9.67 9.34 -1.94
N CYS A 174 -8.50 8.71 -1.86
CA CYS A 174 -7.52 8.97 -0.80
C CYS A 174 -6.63 10.18 -1.13
N ASP A 175 -6.06 10.79 -0.09
CA ASP A 175 -5.15 11.94 -0.22
C ASP A 175 -3.72 11.53 0.06
N PHE A 176 -2.84 11.54 -0.95
CA PHE A 176 -1.42 11.18 -0.85
C PHE A 176 -0.50 12.38 -1.08
N ARG A 177 -0.97 13.60 -0.87
CA ARG A 177 -0.11 14.78 -0.96
C ARG A 177 1.04 14.67 0.03
N SER A 178 2.21 15.15 -0.38
CA SER A 178 3.44 15.12 0.44
C SER A 178 3.89 13.71 0.85
N VAL A 179 3.52 12.67 0.08
CA VAL A 179 3.99 11.29 0.28
C VAL A 179 5.13 10.95 -0.67
N TYR A 180 6.17 10.31 -0.14
CA TYR A 180 7.29 9.79 -0.91
C TYR A 180 7.13 8.29 -1.17
N PHE A 181 6.96 7.89 -2.43
CA PHE A 181 6.63 6.50 -2.83
C PHE A 181 7.86 5.61 -3.06
N ASP A 182 9.05 6.20 -3.12
CA ASP A 182 10.22 5.63 -3.80
C ASP A 182 10.83 4.39 -3.12
N THR A 183 10.49 4.13 -1.85
CA THR A 183 10.99 2.96 -1.10
C THR A 183 9.94 1.87 -0.90
N SER A 184 8.68 2.14 -1.27
CA SER A 184 7.56 1.23 -1.04
C SER A 184 7.19 0.48 -2.30
N VAL A 185 6.75 -0.77 -2.16
CA VAL A 185 6.36 -1.65 -3.28
C VAL A 185 4.85 -1.74 -3.35
N PHE A 186 4.31 -1.64 -4.55
CA PHE A 186 2.88 -1.75 -4.85
C PHE A 186 2.66 -2.87 -5.85
N GLU A 187 1.93 -3.90 -5.43
CA GLU A 187 1.66 -5.10 -6.22
C GLU A 187 0.16 -5.36 -6.32
N ASN A 188 -0.40 -5.39 -7.53
CA ASN A 188 -1.85 -5.49 -7.76
C ASN A 188 -2.64 -4.40 -7.03
N VAL A 189 -2.19 -3.15 -7.14
CA VAL A 189 -2.78 -2.01 -6.44
C VAL A 189 -3.59 -1.15 -7.40
N ILE A 190 -4.76 -0.68 -6.94
CA ILE A 190 -5.58 0.30 -7.66
C ILE A 190 -5.57 1.61 -6.87
N PHE A 191 -5.23 2.70 -7.54
CA PHE A 191 -5.44 4.07 -7.06
C PHE A 191 -6.58 4.71 -7.84
N GLU A 192 -7.78 4.71 -7.26
CA GLU A 192 -8.97 5.34 -7.84
C GLU A 192 -9.19 6.72 -7.24
N LYS A 193 -9.18 7.75 -8.10
CA LYS A 193 -9.50 9.15 -7.76
C LYS A 193 -8.69 9.69 -6.58
N CYS A 194 -7.48 9.18 -6.41
CA CYS A 194 -6.57 9.58 -5.35
C CYS A 194 -5.86 10.89 -5.71
N LYS A 195 -5.59 11.73 -4.72
CA LYS A 195 -4.76 12.94 -4.88
C LYS A 195 -3.29 12.56 -4.75
N ILE A 196 -2.68 12.21 -5.87
CA ILE A 196 -1.24 11.97 -6.00
C ILE A 196 -0.69 13.09 -6.88
N ILE A 197 0.04 14.02 -6.27
CA ILE A 197 0.49 15.27 -6.90
C ILE A 197 1.96 15.51 -6.54
N ASP A 198 2.76 15.95 -7.50
CA ASP A 198 4.17 16.33 -7.33
C ASP A 198 4.99 15.22 -6.63
N THR A 199 5.07 14.07 -7.29
CA THR A 199 5.72 12.88 -6.71
C THR A 199 6.62 12.17 -7.71
N GLU A 200 7.72 11.63 -7.20
CA GLU A 200 8.58 10.70 -7.93
C GLU A 200 8.19 9.26 -7.61
N ILE A 201 8.07 8.46 -8.66
CA ILE A 201 7.67 7.05 -8.53
C ILE A 201 8.66 6.19 -9.31
N ASN A 202 9.37 5.32 -8.60
CA ASN A 202 10.23 4.34 -9.25
C ASN A 202 9.40 3.23 -9.92
N PRO A 203 9.52 3.03 -11.25
CA PRO A 203 8.78 1.98 -11.95
C PRO A 203 9.08 0.57 -11.42
N LYS A 204 10.27 0.32 -10.87
CA LYS A 204 10.63 -1.00 -10.28
C LYS A 204 9.74 -1.40 -9.11
N ASN A 205 9.16 -0.41 -8.43
CA ASN A 205 8.32 -0.63 -7.27
C ASN A 205 6.86 -0.93 -7.64
N LEU A 206 6.50 -0.83 -8.92
CA LEU A 206 5.14 -1.02 -9.39
C LEU A 206 5.02 -2.36 -10.11
N LYS A 207 4.15 -3.22 -9.61
CA LYS A 207 3.80 -4.49 -10.24
C LYS A 207 2.30 -4.53 -10.44
N ASN A 208 1.85 -4.43 -11.69
CA ASN A 208 0.43 -4.48 -12.03
C ASN A 208 -0.39 -3.42 -11.25
N VAL A 209 -0.02 -2.15 -11.42
CA VAL A 209 -0.70 -1.03 -10.75
C VAL A 209 -1.66 -0.35 -11.71
N THR A 210 -2.84 0.04 -11.24
CA THR A 210 -3.83 0.77 -12.04
C THR A 210 -4.10 2.14 -11.43
N TYR A 211 -4.03 3.19 -12.25
CA TYR A 211 -4.46 4.52 -11.85
C TYR A 211 -5.78 4.86 -12.56
N ILE A 212 -6.77 5.32 -11.81
CA ILE A 212 -8.08 5.75 -12.33
C ILE A 212 -8.34 7.19 -11.83
N GLY A 213 -8.79 8.07 -12.70
CA GLY A 213 -9.06 9.47 -12.35
C GLY A 213 -8.01 10.42 -12.95
N LYS A 214 -7.29 11.17 -12.11
CA LYS A 214 -6.28 12.15 -12.55
C LYS A 214 -4.98 11.95 -11.77
N LEU A 215 -3.86 11.96 -12.48
CA LEU A 215 -2.51 12.02 -11.92
C LEU A 215 -1.88 13.34 -12.38
N THR A 216 -1.34 14.13 -11.43
CA THR A 216 -0.83 15.48 -11.72
C THR A 216 0.62 15.60 -11.27
N ASP A 217 1.51 16.17 -12.10
CA ASP A 217 2.92 16.43 -11.77
C ASP A 217 3.70 15.20 -11.28
N ALA A 218 3.30 13.99 -11.68
CA ALA A 218 3.98 12.77 -11.29
C ALA A 218 5.12 12.44 -12.26
N ARG A 219 6.26 11.99 -11.73
CA ARG A 219 7.43 11.63 -12.53
C ARG A 219 7.80 10.18 -12.28
N PHE A 220 7.64 9.36 -13.30
CA PHE A 220 8.10 7.97 -13.30
C PHE A 220 9.56 7.92 -13.74
N ILE A 221 10.48 7.69 -12.81
CA ILE A 221 11.92 7.79 -13.06
C ILE A 221 12.63 6.55 -12.55
N SER A 222 13.48 5.96 -13.39
CA SER A 222 14.41 4.91 -12.97
C SER A 222 15.86 5.33 -13.12
N ARG A 223 16.72 4.85 -12.23
CA ARG A 223 18.19 4.92 -12.40
C ARG A 223 18.71 3.90 -13.41
N THR A 224 17.93 2.87 -13.71
CA THR A 224 18.28 1.84 -14.70
C THR A 224 17.50 2.14 -15.99
N PRO A 225 18.19 2.37 -17.12
CA PRO A 225 17.53 2.51 -18.43
C PRO A 225 16.56 1.36 -18.73
N ASP A 226 15.52 1.67 -19.51
CA ASP A 226 14.53 0.69 -20.00
C ASP A 226 13.90 -0.16 -18.87
N THR A 227 13.67 0.43 -17.69
CA THR A 227 12.99 -0.26 -16.59
C THR A 227 11.52 -0.44 -16.91
N LYS A 228 11.03 -1.68 -16.89
CA LYS A 228 9.63 -2.02 -17.17
C LYS A 228 8.67 -1.24 -16.28
N LEU A 229 7.75 -0.52 -16.91
CA LEU A 229 6.61 0.12 -16.26
C LEU A 229 5.36 -0.74 -16.49
N LEU A 230 4.86 -1.37 -15.44
CA LEU A 230 3.70 -2.28 -15.49
C LEU A 230 2.46 -1.60 -14.93
N VAL A 231 1.94 -0.62 -15.68
CA VAL A 231 0.86 0.25 -15.23
C VAL A 231 -0.27 0.34 -16.24
N ASP A 232 -1.50 0.36 -15.72
CA ASP A 232 -2.72 0.68 -16.46
C ASP A 232 -3.13 2.14 -16.22
N PHE A 233 -3.06 2.95 -17.28
CA PHE A 233 -3.51 4.35 -17.30
C PHE A 233 -4.78 4.54 -18.14
N SER A 234 -5.44 3.49 -18.60
CA SER A 234 -6.56 3.57 -19.57
C SER A 234 -7.66 4.56 -19.14
N ASN A 235 -7.99 4.58 -17.85
CA ASN A 235 -8.97 5.47 -17.24
C ASN A 235 -8.33 6.61 -16.41
N CYS A 236 -7.08 6.96 -16.71
CA CYS A 236 -6.34 8.03 -16.04
C CYS A 236 -6.10 9.21 -16.97
N LYS A 237 -6.37 10.42 -16.48
CA LYS A 237 -5.92 11.67 -17.09
C LYS A 237 -4.53 11.99 -16.57
N LEU A 238 -3.56 12.04 -17.49
CA LEU A 238 -2.17 12.36 -17.17
C LEU A 238 -1.95 13.86 -17.38
N ASP A 239 -1.74 14.60 -16.30
CA ASP A 239 -1.48 16.03 -16.33
C ASP A 239 -0.07 16.29 -15.81
N PHE A 240 0.82 16.79 -16.68
CA PHE A 240 2.24 17.02 -16.40
C PHE A 240 2.98 15.76 -15.90
N VAL A 241 2.52 14.60 -16.34
CA VAL A 241 3.17 13.32 -16.04
C VAL A 241 4.29 13.05 -17.02
N SER A 242 5.44 12.60 -16.52
CA SER A 242 6.62 12.30 -17.35
C SER A 242 7.24 10.95 -17.02
N PHE A 243 7.98 10.41 -17.99
CA PHE A 243 8.62 9.10 -17.92
C PHE A 243 10.10 9.21 -18.28
N GLU A 244 11.00 8.74 -17.42
CA GLU A 244 12.44 8.72 -17.65
C GLU A 244 13.00 7.31 -17.37
N ASN A 245 13.78 6.78 -18.32
CA ASN A 245 14.37 5.44 -18.24
C ASN A 245 13.32 4.32 -18.01
N CYS A 246 12.20 4.42 -18.71
CA CYS A 246 11.04 3.55 -18.52
C CYS A 246 10.74 2.81 -19.84
N ASP A 247 10.61 1.49 -19.76
CA ASP A 247 10.04 0.69 -20.84
C ASP A 247 8.52 0.70 -20.71
N LEU A 248 7.84 1.32 -21.68
CA LEU A 248 6.39 1.52 -21.72
C LEU A 248 5.69 0.46 -22.59
N THR A 249 6.40 -0.56 -23.09
CA THR A 249 5.86 -1.60 -24.00
C THR A 249 4.59 -2.27 -23.46
N HIS A 250 4.51 -2.46 -22.15
CA HIS A 250 3.40 -3.14 -21.47
C HIS A 250 2.42 -2.20 -20.77
N VAL A 251 2.61 -0.88 -20.90
CA VAL A 251 1.67 0.09 -20.36
C VAL A 251 0.38 0.08 -21.17
N LYS A 252 -0.77 0.13 -20.48
CA LYS A 252 -2.03 0.47 -21.14
C LYS A 252 -2.18 2.00 -21.14
N PRO A 253 -2.04 2.67 -22.29
CA PRO A 253 -2.04 4.13 -22.34
C PRO A 253 -3.44 4.70 -22.02
N PRO A 254 -3.53 5.98 -21.64
CA PRO A 254 -4.81 6.67 -21.48
C PRO A 254 -5.68 6.60 -22.74
N ILE A 255 -6.98 6.42 -22.55
CA ILE A 255 -8.00 6.59 -23.60
C ILE A 255 -8.28 8.10 -23.84
N ASP A 256 -7.73 8.98 -23.00
CA ASP A 256 -7.86 10.43 -23.13
C ASP A 256 -7.38 10.91 -24.51
N LYS A 257 -8.26 11.59 -25.24
CA LYS A 257 -7.99 12.16 -26.57
C LYS A 257 -6.86 13.19 -26.60
N ASN A 258 -6.51 13.77 -25.44
CA ASN A 258 -5.38 14.69 -25.34
C ASN A 258 -4.03 13.96 -25.22
N CYS A 259 -4.04 12.64 -25.04
CA CYS A 259 -2.84 11.82 -24.95
C CYS A 259 -2.52 11.14 -26.28
N ILE A 260 -1.26 11.22 -26.70
CA ILE A 260 -0.72 10.47 -27.84
C ILE A 260 0.32 9.49 -27.31
N PHE A 261 0.08 8.20 -27.52
CA PHE A 261 1.07 7.16 -27.23
C PHE A 261 1.90 6.86 -28.48
N ILE A 262 3.14 7.32 -28.48
CA ILE A 262 4.05 7.13 -29.61
C ILE A 262 4.93 5.91 -29.38
N LYS A 263 4.79 4.90 -30.24
CA LYS A 263 5.69 3.75 -30.34
C LYS A 263 6.84 4.02 -31.32
N ASP A 264 7.92 3.24 -31.20
CA ASP A 264 9.13 3.31 -32.03
C ASP A 264 9.74 4.72 -32.11
N LEU A 265 9.68 5.45 -31.00
CA LEU A 265 10.08 6.85 -30.90
C LEU A 265 11.56 7.05 -31.23
N LYS A 266 12.42 6.08 -30.89
CA LYS A 266 13.84 6.08 -31.31
C LYS A 266 13.97 6.17 -32.83
N SER A 267 13.26 5.31 -33.56
CA SER A 267 13.30 5.26 -35.03
C SER A 267 12.66 6.50 -35.67
N LYS A 268 11.50 6.94 -35.15
CA LYS A 268 10.83 8.16 -35.60
C LYS A 268 11.69 9.40 -35.38
N SER A 269 12.37 9.49 -34.23
CA SER A 269 13.30 10.58 -33.91
C SER A 269 14.45 10.67 -34.92
N VAL A 270 15.04 9.53 -35.32
CA VAL A 270 16.11 9.52 -36.35
C VAL A 270 15.60 10.06 -37.69
N LYS A 271 14.40 9.66 -38.12
CA LYS A 271 13.80 10.19 -39.36
C LYS A 271 13.52 11.69 -39.27
N ALA A 272 12.94 12.13 -38.16
CA ALA A 272 12.63 13.53 -37.92
C ALA A 272 13.91 14.40 -37.91
N LEU A 273 15.00 13.94 -37.27
CA LEU A 273 16.28 14.66 -37.26
C LEU A 273 16.90 14.78 -38.65
N ARG A 274 16.73 13.77 -39.53
CA ARG A 274 17.18 13.85 -40.93
C ARG A 274 16.37 14.88 -41.71
N GLU A 275 15.04 14.88 -41.57
CA GLU A 275 14.18 15.87 -42.22
C GLU A 275 14.54 17.30 -41.79
N LEU A 276 14.78 17.51 -40.50
CA LEU A 276 15.15 18.80 -39.92
C LEU A 276 16.47 19.37 -40.47
N GLN A 277 17.36 18.56 -41.05
CA GLN A 277 18.58 19.09 -41.69
C GLN A 277 18.26 20.06 -42.84
N SER A 278 17.15 19.84 -43.54
CA SER A 278 16.70 20.69 -44.66
C SER A 278 15.96 21.95 -44.24
N TRP A 279 15.56 22.06 -42.96
CA TRP A 279 14.77 23.20 -42.47
C TRP A 279 15.64 24.44 -42.24
N PRO A 280 15.08 25.66 -42.39
CA PRO A 280 15.79 26.90 -42.10
C PRO A 280 16.16 27.01 -40.61
N GLU A 281 17.30 27.66 -40.33
CA GLU A 281 17.78 27.89 -38.97
C GLU A 281 16.92 28.92 -38.24
N THR A 282 15.99 28.42 -37.41
CA THR A 282 15.02 29.21 -36.66
C THR A 282 15.03 28.82 -35.18
N SER A 283 14.47 29.66 -34.31
CA SER A 283 14.25 29.32 -32.90
C SER A 283 13.37 28.08 -32.74
N ILE A 284 12.32 27.95 -33.56
CA ILE A 284 11.42 26.78 -33.59
C ILE A 284 12.19 25.50 -33.90
N LYS A 285 13.02 25.49 -34.95
CA LYS A 285 13.88 24.35 -35.30
C LYS A 285 14.76 23.93 -34.12
N LYS A 286 15.42 24.89 -33.45
CA LYS A 286 16.29 24.61 -32.30
C LYS A 286 15.53 23.93 -31.14
N VAL A 287 14.33 24.41 -30.84
CA VAL A 287 13.46 23.85 -29.80
C VAL A 287 13.04 22.41 -30.15
N ILE A 288 12.59 22.18 -31.39
CA ILE A 288 12.17 20.86 -31.87
C ILE A 288 13.35 19.87 -31.81
N VAL A 289 14.53 20.25 -32.31
CA VAL A 289 15.74 19.41 -32.25
C VAL A 289 16.06 19.02 -30.80
N ARG A 290 16.03 19.99 -29.88
CA ARG A 290 16.25 19.73 -28.44
C ARG A 290 15.24 18.73 -27.89
N ARG A 291 13.95 18.88 -28.21
CA ARG A 291 12.89 18.00 -27.72
C ARG A 291 12.99 16.59 -28.32
N ILE A 292 13.24 16.46 -29.62
CA ILE A 292 13.45 15.14 -30.25
C ILE A 292 14.62 14.42 -29.58
N ASN A 293 15.77 15.07 -29.39
CA ASN A 293 16.93 14.47 -28.72
C ASN A 293 16.65 14.10 -27.26
N TYR A 294 15.82 14.87 -26.56
CA TYR A 294 15.42 14.54 -25.19
C TYR A 294 14.58 13.27 -25.15
N TYR A 295 13.53 13.20 -25.97
CA TYR A 295 12.59 12.06 -25.96
C TYR A 295 13.14 10.81 -26.67
N SER A 296 14.11 10.93 -27.57
CA SER A 296 14.73 9.79 -28.27
C SER A 296 15.49 8.84 -27.33
N LYS A 297 15.63 9.18 -26.05
CA LYS A 297 16.14 8.27 -25.02
C LYS A 297 15.17 7.13 -24.71
N GLN A 298 13.87 7.35 -24.93
CA GLN A 298 12.79 6.39 -24.73
C GLN A 298 12.37 5.76 -26.05
N ASN A 299 11.98 4.48 -26.04
CA ASN A 299 11.44 3.83 -27.25
C ASN A 299 9.93 4.08 -27.43
N GLU A 300 9.20 4.25 -26.33
CA GLU A 300 7.81 4.66 -26.33
C GLU A 300 7.61 5.82 -25.35
N TYR A 301 6.65 6.70 -25.65
CA TYR A 301 6.32 7.82 -24.77
C TYR A 301 4.85 8.20 -24.88
N ILE A 302 4.25 8.59 -23.75
CA ILE A 302 2.89 9.14 -23.70
C ILE A 302 3.01 10.65 -23.56
N PHE A 303 2.57 11.37 -24.59
CA PHE A 303 2.52 12.82 -24.58
C PHE A 303 1.11 13.28 -24.24
N ASN A 304 0.96 14.18 -23.27
CA ASN A 304 -0.22 15.03 -23.21
C ASN A 304 0.01 16.26 -24.10
N VAL A 305 -0.79 16.37 -25.17
CA VAL A 305 -0.65 17.42 -26.19
C VAL A 305 -0.89 18.81 -25.60
N ASN A 306 -1.86 18.96 -24.69
CA ASN A 306 -2.18 20.25 -24.09
C ASN A 306 -1.00 20.74 -23.23
N ASN A 307 -0.42 19.85 -22.43
CA ASN A 307 0.74 20.17 -21.61
C ASN A 307 1.96 20.51 -22.46
N PHE A 308 2.15 19.80 -23.57
CA PHE A 308 3.22 20.12 -24.51
C PHE A 308 3.02 21.51 -25.16
N ILE A 309 1.79 21.84 -25.57
CA ILE A 309 1.43 23.16 -26.10
C ILE A 309 1.64 24.25 -25.06
N GLU A 310 1.29 24.00 -23.80
CA GLU A 310 1.49 24.95 -22.70
C GLU A 310 2.98 25.27 -22.49
N ILE A 311 3.84 24.25 -22.58
CA ILE A 311 5.28 24.39 -22.36
C ILE A 311 5.99 25.02 -23.57
N GLU A 312 5.68 24.59 -24.79
CA GLU A 312 6.47 24.93 -25.99
C GLU A 312 5.74 25.85 -26.99
N GLY A 313 4.44 26.08 -26.80
CA GLY A 313 3.59 26.82 -27.71
C GLY A 313 2.99 25.98 -28.85
N LYS A 314 1.87 26.45 -29.39
CA LYS A 314 1.05 25.72 -30.37
C LYS A 314 1.80 25.39 -31.66
N GLU A 315 2.60 26.32 -32.18
CA GLU A 315 3.32 26.13 -33.44
C GLU A 315 4.42 25.06 -33.32
N VAL A 316 5.20 25.10 -32.23
CA VAL A 316 6.24 24.08 -31.96
C VAL A 316 5.60 22.71 -31.80
N ALA A 317 4.52 22.61 -31.02
CA ALA A 317 3.79 21.35 -30.80
C ALA A 317 3.32 20.75 -32.13
N LYS A 318 2.65 21.54 -32.96
CA LYS A 318 2.13 21.11 -34.26
C LYS A 318 3.23 20.53 -35.15
N GLN A 319 4.35 21.23 -35.27
CA GLN A 319 5.48 20.78 -36.09
C GLN A 319 6.19 19.55 -35.50
N PHE A 320 6.37 19.52 -34.17
CA PHE A 320 6.98 18.40 -33.46
C PHE A 320 6.20 17.09 -33.65
N PHE A 321 4.88 17.10 -33.42
CA PHE A 321 4.07 15.90 -33.57
C PHE A 321 3.95 15.47 -35.04
N LYS A 322 3.87 16.44 -35.97
CA LYS A 322 3.85 16.15 -37.41
C LYS A 322 5.10 15.37 -37.85
N LEU A 323 6.29 15.78 -37.39
CA LEU A 323 7.56 15.09 -37.67
C LEU A 323 7.58 13.64 -37.14
N LEU A 324 6.83 13.36 -36.08
CA LEU A 324 6.69 12.01 -35.51
C LEU A 324 5.54 11.20 -36.17
N GLY A 325 4.83 11.79 -37.13
CA GLY A 325 3.75 11.17 -37.89
C GLY A 325 2.37 11.29 -37.21
N TYR A 326 2.14 12.32 -36.41
CA TYR A 326 0.87 12.58 -35.74
C TYR A 326 0.36 13.99 -36.04
N GLU A 327 -0.93 14.13 -36.29
CA GLU A 327 -1.57 15.44 -36.41
C GLU A 327 -2.20 15.84 -35.06
N CYS A 328 -1.93 17.07 -34.62
CA CYS A 328 -2.60 17.67 -33.47
C CYS A 328 -3.65 18.68 -33.95
N VAL A 329 -4.81 18.71 -33.27
CA VAL A 329 -5.93 19.64 -33.55
C VAL A 329 -5.65 21.02 -32.95
#